data_AF-A0A7C3AA66-F1
#
_entry.id   AF-A0A7C3AA66-F1
#
_cell.length_a   1.000
_cell.length_b   1.000
_cell.length_c   1.000
_cell.angle_alpha   90.00
_cell.angle_beta   90.00
_cell.angle_gamma   90.00
#
_symmetry.space_group_name_H-M   'P 1'
#
loop_
_entity.id
_entity.type
_entity.pdbx_description
1 polymer ?
#
loop_
_entity_poly.entity_id
_entity_poly.type
_entity_poly.pdbx_seq_one_letter_code
_entity_poly.pdbx_strand_id
1 'polypeptide(L)'
;MKYCYAVGVVSGYADLGGLVGEDAAGTVTSSFWDVETSGQASSAGGGTGLPTEEMMLQSTFETPGWDFNEIWGILENISYPFFLWMPEEQERYHSADQDANNIISLSELLRVIQFYNSGGLHCAEPPESTEDGYVPGANPAQEGCAPHSSDYNPQDWTISLSELLRVIQFYNSGGYHACPDADPPTEDGYCPGLPL
;
A
#
# COMPACT_ATOMS: atom_id res chain seq x y z
N MET A 1 -2.91 -5.50 25.69
CA MET A 1 -2.91 -5.08 24.28
C MET A 1 -4.18 -4.31 24.00
N LYS A 2 -4.09 -3.19 23.27
CA LYS A 2 -5.25 -2.37 22.91
C LYS A 2 -5.05 -1.76 21.51
N TYR A 3 -6.11 -1.71 20.70
CA TYR A 3 -6.08 -1.12 19.36
C TYR A 3 -5.04 -1.79 18.45
N CYS A 4 -5.16 -3.10 18.33
CA CYS A 4 -4.25 -3.92 17.52
C CYS A 4 -5.07 -4.90 16.69
N TYR A 5 -4.53 -5.30 15.55
CA TYR A 5 -5.15 -6.30 14.71
C TYR A 5 -4.09 -7.25 14.12
N ALA A 6 -4.49 -8.44 13.69
CA ALA A 6 -3.63 -9.43 13.05
C ALA A 6 -4.30 -10.01 11.80
N VAL A 7 -3.54 -10.14 10.71
CA VAL A 7 -4.02 -10.54 9.36
C VAL A 7 -3.11 -11.55 8.66
N GLY A 8 -2.30 -12.29 9.42
CA GLY A 8 -1.33 -13.23 8.89
C GLY A 8 -1.66 -14.67 9.23
N VAL A 9 -1.24 -15.60 8.36
CA VAL A 9 -1.36 -17.05 8.57
C VAL A 9 -0.64 -17.47 9.87
N VAL A 10 -1.34 -18.20 10.72
CA VAL A 10 -0.78 -18.78 11.94
C VAL A 10 -0.65 -20.29 11.76
N SER A 11 0.58 -20.79 11.89
CA SER A 11 0.89 -22.22 11.76
C SER A 11 1.87 -22.67 12.84
N GLY A 12 1.70 -23.90 13.33
CA GLY A 12 2.56 -24.49 14.36
C GLY A 12 1.92 -25.71 15.02
N TYR A 13 2.47 -26.13 16.16
CA TYR A 13 2.09 -27.40 16.82
C TYR A 13 1.36 -27.22 18.17
N ALA A 14 1.58 -26.12 18.87
CA ALA A 14 0.97 -25.82 20.16
C ALA A 14 0.78 -24.30 20.29
N ASP A 15 -0.15 -23.91 21.17
CA ASP A 15 -0.42 -22.51 21.56
C ASP A 15 -0.64 -21.58 20.36
N LEU A 16 -1.54 -21.99 19.46
CA LEU A 16 -1.95 -21.19 18.30
C LEU A 16 -3.18 -20.37 18.64
N GLY A 17 -3.14 -19.09 18.28
CA GLY A 17 -4.30 -18.22 18.35
C GLY A 17 -4.19 -17.11 17.33
N GLY A 18 -5.35 -16.60 16.89
CA GLY A 18 -5.40 -15.60 15.83
C GLY A 18 -4.74 -14.27 16.17
N LEU A 19 -4.73 -13.89 17.46
CA LEU A 19 -4.06 -12.69 17.96
C LEU A 19 -2.99 -13.01 19.01
N VAL A 20 -3.33 -13.86 19.97
CA VAL A 20 -2.51 -14.33 21.08
C VAL A 20 -2.53 -15.85 21.12
N GLY A 21 -1.34 -16.46 21.10
CA GLY A 21 -1.15 -17.92 21.15
C GLY A 21 -1.19 -18.51 22.55
N GLU A 22 -0.53 -17.86 23.51
CA GLU A 22 -0.52 -18.23 24.93
C GLU A 22 -0.78 -16.97 25.77
N ASP A 23 -1.69 -17.04 26.74
CA ASP A 23 -1.96 -15.94 27.67
C ASP A 23 -1.42 -16.25 29.08
N ALA A 24 -0.46 -15.43 29.53
CA ALA A 24 0.19 -15.56 30.83
C ALA A 24 -0.29 -14.54 31.88
N ALA A 25 -1.38 -13.78 31.60
CA ALA A 25 -2.07 -12.76 32.41
C ALA A 25 -2.14 -11.36 31.76
N GLY A 26 -2.38 -11.29 30.45
CA GLY A 26 -2.62 -10.05 29.72
C GLY A 26 -4.10 -9.66 29.70
N THR A 27 -4.39 -8.41 29.34
CA THR A 27 -5.75 -7.99 28.95
C THR A 27 -5.72 -7.51 27.51
N VAL A 28 -6.59 -8.06 26.67
CA VAL A 28 -6.80 -7.66 25.28
C VAL A 28 -8.12 -6.90 25.17
N THR A 29 -8.09 -5.68 24.64
CA THR A 29 -9.28 -4.83 24.50
C THR A 29 -9.26 -4.12 23.16
N SER A 30 -10.41 -3.97 22.50
CA SER A 30 -10.51 -3.27 21.20
C SER A 30 -9.50 -3.78 20.17
N SER A 31 -9.25 -5.09 20.14
CA SER A 31 -8.28 -5.74 19.27
C SER A 31 -8.90 -6.93 18.56
N PHE A 32 -8.44 -7.18 17.34
CA PHE A 32 -9.12 -8.06 16.39
C PHE A 32 -8.14 -8.99 15.70
N TRP A 33 -8.64 -10.06 15.09
CA TRP A 33 -7.87 -10.81 14.09
C TRP A 33 -8.78 -11.30 12.99
N ASP A 34 -8.18 -11.50 11.82
CA ASP A 34 -8.87 -12.07 10.68
C ASP A 34 -8.87 -13.61 10.78
N VAL A 35 -10.06 -14.20 10.92
CA VAL A 35 -10.22 -15.66 11.10
C VAL A 35 -9.89 -16.45 9.84
N GLU A 36 -10.02 -15.83 8.67
CA GLU A 36 -9.84 -16.48 7.37
C GLU A 36 -8.36 -16.49 6.99
N THR A 37 -7.66 -15.37 7.14
CA THR A 37 -6.23 -15.29 6.83
C THR A 37 -5.38 -15.98 7.88
N SER A 38 -5.75 -15.91 9.16
CA SER A 38 -5.01 -16.60 10.23
C SER A 38 -5.21 -18.10 10.25
N GLY A 39 -6.37 -18.58 9.78
CA GLY A 39 -6.81 -19.97 9.93
C GLY A 39 -7.15 -20.35 11.38
N GLN A 40 -7.26 -19.38 12.30
CA GLN A 40 -7.51 -19.62 13.71
C GLN A 40 -8.90 -19.17 14.12
N ALA A 41 -9.73 -20.12 14.56
CA ALA A 41 -11.08 -19.85 15.06
C ALA A 41 -11.10 -19.24 16.48
N SER A 42 -9.96 -19.21 17.19
CA SER A 42 -9.89 -18.75 18.58
C SER A 42 -8.55 -18.11 18.91
N SER A 43 -8.47 -17.43 20.05
CA SER A 43 -7.24 -16.85 20.59
C SER A 43 -7.24 -16.92 22.12
N ALA A 44 -6.09 -17.22 22.72
CA ALA A 44 -5.98 -17.54 24.16
C ALA A 44 -6.19 -16.33 25.08
N GLY A 45 -5.82 -15.12 24.64
CA GLY A 45 -5.85 -13.90 25.47
C GLY A 45 -7.05 -12.97 25.25
N GLY A 46 -8.04 -13.40 24.46
CA GLY A 46 -9.18 -12.58 24.04
C GLY A 46 -8.96 -11.86 22.71
N GLY A 47 -9.58 -10.69 22.56
CA GLY A 47 -9.81 -10.07 21.26
C GLY A 47 -10.99 -10.70 20.53
N THR A 48 -11.34 -10.16 19.36
CA THR A 48 -12.47 -10.64 18.57
C THR A 48 -12.01 -11.10 17.19
N GLY A 49 -12.31 -12.35 16.85
CA GLY A 49 -12.08 -12.88 15.52
C GLY A 49 -13.20 -12.45 14.58
N LEU A 50 -12.83 -11.88 13.44
CA LEU A 50 -13.75 -11.35 12.44
C LEU A 50 -13.44 -11.91 11.04
N PRO A 51 -14.44 -12.06 10.15
CA PRO A 51 -14.21 -12.35 8.73
C PRO A 51 -13.40 -11.24 8.05
N THR A 52 -12.76 -11.55 6.91
CA THR A 52 -11.98 -10.57 6.13
C THR A 52 -12.80 -9.34 5.77
N GLU A 53 -14.04 -9.55 5.31
CA GLU A 53 -14.95 -8.47 4.91
C GLU A 53 -15.19 -7.48 6.07
N GLU A 54 -15.47 -7.98 7.28
CA GLU A 54 -15.69 -7.12 8.45
C GLU A 54 -14.41 -6.41 8.92
N MET A 55 -13.24 -7.03 8.70
CA MET A 55 -11.93 -6.44 9.00
C MET A 55 -11.55 -5.29 8.03
N MET A 56 -12.31 -5.10 6.95
CA MET A 56 -12.13 -4.02 5.97
C MET A 56 -13.25 -2.95 6.02
N LEU A 57 -14.06 -2.94 7.08
CA LEU A 57 -15.09 -1.92 7.31
C LEU A 57 -14.69 -0.99 8.45
N GLN A 58 -14.77 0.33 8.24
CA GLN A 58 -14.38 1.32 9.26
C GLN A 58 -15.26 1.21 10.51
N SER A 59 -16.56 0.97 10.30
CA SER A 59 -17.56 0.85 11.38
C SER A 59 -17.23 -0.23 12.42
N THR A 60 -16.53 -1.30 12.00
CA THR A 60 -16.03 -2.38 12.87
C THR A 60 -15.07 -1.87 13.93
N PHE A 61 -14.23 -0.90 13.58
CA PHE A 61 -13.14 -0.38 14.42
C PHE A 61 -13.51 0.93 15.12
N GLU A 62 -14.43 1.73 14.58
CA GLU A 62 -14.94 2.93 15.27
C GLU A 62 -15.67 2.61 16.57
N THR A 63 -16.58 1.62 16.53
CA THR A 63 -17.37 1.18 17.70
C THR A 63 -16.50 0.83 18.93
N PRO A 64 -15.40 0.05 18.81
CA PRO A 64 -14.48 -0.24 19.90
C PRO A 64 -13.50 0.92 20.22
N GLY A 65 -13.64 2.07 19.56
CA GLY A 65 -12.99 3.33 19.90
C GLY A 65 -11.64 3.57 19.22
N TRP A 66 -11.43 3.06 18.00
CA TRP A 66 -10.31 3.47 17.17
C TRP A 66 -10.57 4.87 16.61
N ASP A 67 -9.50 5.67 16.48
CA ASP A 67 -9.60 7.04 16.00
C ASP A 67 -9.35 7.13 14.50
N PHE A 68 -10.42 7.30 13.72
CA PHE A 68 -10.35 7.50 12.27
C PHE A 68 -10.30 8.98 11.85
N ASN A 69 -10.26 9.91 12.82
CA ASN A 69 -10.11 11.33 12.51
C ASN A 69 -8.64 11.73 12.38
N GLU A 70 -7.77 11.12 13.20
CA GLU A 70 -6.35 11.51 13.29
C GLU A 70 -5.37 10.35 13.12
N ILE A 71 -5.77 9.10 13.37
CA ILE A 71 -4.82 7.98 13.47
C ILE A 71 -4.98 6.97 12.34
N TRP A 72 -6.18 6.44 12.14
CA TRP A 72 -6.43 5.32 11.25
C TRP A 72 -7.21 5.73 10.00
N GLY A 73 -6.92 5.09 8.89
CA GLY A 73 -7.72 5.10 7.66
C GLY A 73 -8.14 3.67 7.30
N ILE A 74 -9.26 3.56 6.58
CA ILE A 74 -9.71 2.34 5.92
C ILE A 74 -10.26 2.73 4.54
N LEU A 75 -9.96 1.94 3.52
CA LEU A 75 -10.69 1.96 2.26
C LEU A 75 -11.73 0.84 2.32
N GLU A 76 -13.00 1.22 2.35
CA GLU A 76 -14.13 0.30 2.55
C GLU A 76 -14.11 -0.88 1.57
N ASN A 77 -14.03 -2.11 2.10
CA ASN A 77 -13.92 -3.36 1.35
C ASN A 77 -12.65 -3.51 0.49
N ILE A 78 -11.64 -2.67 0.71
CA ILE A 78 -10.39 -2.64 -0.07
C ILE A 78 -9.19 -2.88 0.86
N SER A 79 -9.15 -2.22 2.01
CA SER A 79 -7.97 -2.25 2.90
C SER A 79 -8.33 -2.64 4.33
N TYR A 80 -7.35 -3.20 5.04
CA TYR A 80 -7.34 -3.22 6.51
C TYR A 80 -7.03 -1.82 7.07
N PRO A 81 -7.17 -1.57 8.39
CA PRO A 81 -6.75 -0.31 9.01
C PRO A 81 -5.29 0.02 8.72
N PHE A 82 -5.03 1.21 8.20
CA PHE A 82 -3.69 1.77 8.01
C PHE A 82 -3.55 3.08 8.78
N PHE A 83 -2.33 3.54 9.06
CA PHE A 83 -2.13 4.82 9.72
C PHE A 83 -2.24 5.98 8.71
N LEU A 84 -2.99 7.03 9.04
CA LEU A 84 -3.18 8.19 8.15
C LEU A 84 -1.89 8.93 7.81
N TRP A 85 -0.88 8.85 8.67
CA TRP A 85 0.45 9.41 8.46
C TRP A 85 1.46 8.38 7.92
N MET A 86 1.04 7.13 7.76
CA MET A 86 1.85 6.21 6.99
C MET A 86 1.56 6.48 5.52
N PRO A 87 2.59 6.76 4.71
CA PRO A 87 2.43 6.61 3.28
C PRO A 87 1.87 5.21 3.02
N GLU A 88 0.90 5.07 2.11
CA GLU A 88 0.57 3.78 1.50
C GLU A 88 1.91 3.11 1.09
N GLU A 89 2.01 1.78 1.01
CA GLU A 89 3.27 1.14 0.56
C GLU A 89 3.80 1.74 -0.76
N GLN A 90 2.87 2.33 -1.53
CA GLN A 90 3.03 3.12 -2.74
C GLN A 90 3.70 4.50 -2.61
N GLU A 91 3.85 5.10 -1.43
CA GLU A 91 4.73 6.27 -1.24
C GLU A 91 6.12 5.91 -0.69
N ARG A 92 6.37 4.64 -0.33
CA ARG A 92 7.73 4.18 -0.01
C ARG A 92 8.54 3.87 -1.26
N TYR A 93 7.87 3.28 -2.24
CA TYR A 93 8.45 2.91 -3.51
C TYR A 93 7.64 3.53 -4.63
N HIS A 94 8.35 4.18 -5.55
CA HIS A 94 7.76 4.74 -6.75
C HIS A 94 7.25 3.59 -7.61
N SER A 95 6.01 3.62 -8.11
CA SER A 95 5.39 2.50 -8.84
C SER A 95 6.14 2.02 -10.10
N ALA A 96 7.11 2.81 -10.58
CA ALA A 96 8.02 2.42 -11.64
C ALA A 96 9.13 1.44 -11.18
N ASP A 97 9.42 1.36 -9.88
CA ASP A 97 10.39 0.46 -9.25
C ASP A 97 9.69 -0.86 -8.93
N GLN A 98 9.75 -1.79 -9.87
CA GLN A 98 9.00 -3.04 -9.87
C GLN A 98 9.60 -4.07 -8.90
N ASP A 99 10.92 -4.00 -8.67
CA ASP A 99 11.61 -4.89 -7.73
C ASP A 99 11.84 -4.27 -6.34
N ALA A 100 11.38 -3.02 -6.15
CA ALA A 100 11.40 -2.26 -4.90
C ALA A 100 12.82 -2.11 -4.31
N ASN A 101 13.82 -1.92 -5.17
CA ASN A 101 15.22 -1.80 -4.76
C ASN A 101 15.70 -0.33 -4.61
N ASN A 102 14.79 0.63 -4.76
CA ASN A 102 15.01 2.09 -4.75
C ASN A 102 15.87 2.61 -5.94
N ILE A 103 16.01 1.83 -7.00
CA ILE A 103 16.76 2.18 -8.21
C ILE A 103 15.88 1.91 -9.43
N ILE A 104 15.59 2.97 -10.19
CA ILE A 104 14.97 2.80 -11.50
C ILE A 104 16.01 2.22 -12.46
N SER A 105 15.85 0.96 -12.82
CA SER A 105 16.61 0.24 -13.85
C SER A 105 16.21 0.67 -15.26
N LEU A 106 16.99 0.24 -16.26
CA LEU A 106 16.65 0.54 -17.66
C LEU A 106 15.32 -0.11 -18.08
N SER A 107 15.02 -1.32 -17.61
CA SER A 107 13.75 -2.01 -17.90
C SER A 107 12.55 -1.23 -17.36
N GLU A 108 12.66 -0.74 -16.14
CA GLU A 108 11.63 0.06 -15.48
C GLU A 108 11.45 1.42 -16.13
N LEU A 109 12.55 2.09 -16.49
CA LEU A 109 12.46 3.34 -17.24
C LEU A 109 11.81 3.13 -18.61
N LEU A 110 12.17 2.06 -19.33
CA LEU A 110 11.56 1.73 -20.62
C LEU A 110 10.06 1.45 -20.49
N ARG A 111 9.64 0.89 -19.35
CA ARG A 111 8.23 0.68 -19.04
C ARG A 111 7.46 2.00 -18.93
N VAL A 112 8.01 2.98 -18.22
CA VAL A 112 7.40 4.33 -18.12
C VAL A 112 7.38 5.03 -19.49
N ILE A 113 8.46 4.91 -20.28
CA ILE A 113 8.52 5.45 -21.65
C ILE A 113 7.44 4.83 -22.55
N GLN A 114 7.09 3.55 -22.33
CA GLN A 114 6.02 2.90 -23.06
C GLN A 114 4.67 3.57 -22.80
N PHE A 115 4.32 3.83 -21.53
CA PHE A 115 3.08 4.54 -21.18
C PHE A 115 3.02 5.93 -21.81
N TYR A 116 4.12 6.68 -21.72
CA TYR A 116 4.25 7.99 -22.38
C TYR A 116 3.97 7.91 -23.88
N ASN A 117 4.62 6.97 -24.59
CA ASN A 117 4.44 6.81 -26.04
C ASN A 117 3.07 6.27 -26.44
N SER A 118 2.40 5.54 -25.54
CA SER A 118 1.04 5.05 -25.74
C SER A 118 -0.04 6.10 -25.46
N GLY A 119 0.34 7.28 -24.96
CA GLY A 119 -0.57 8.39 -24.70
C GLY A 119 -1.50 8.17 -23.51
N GLY A 120 -1.08 7.33 -22.55
CA GLY A 120 -1.84 7.04 -21.33
C GLY A 120 -1.53 5.66 -20.77
N LEU A 121 -2.12 5.37 -19.63
CA LEU A 121 -2.13 4.06 -18.99
C LEU A 121 -3.49 3.80 -18.33
N HIS A 122 -3.74 2.56 -17.97
CA HIS A 122 -4.90 2.15 -17.16
C HIS A 122 -4.52 0.92 -16.34
N CYS A 123 -5.39 0.54 -15.41
CA CYS A 123 -5.23 -0.64 -14.57
C CYS A 123 -5.28 -1.92 -15.40
N ALA A 124 -4.42 -2.87 -15.09
CA ALA A 124 -4.50 -4.23 -15.60
C ALA A 124 -5.65 -4.98 -14.92
N GLU A 125 -6.44 -5.71 -15.70
CA GLU A 125 -7.57 -6.52 -15.21
C GLU A 125 -7.46 -7.95 -15.76
N PRO A 126 -7.03 -8.93 -14.93
CA PRO A 126 -6.70 -8.79 -13.51
C PRO A 126 -5.29 -8.17 -13.30
N PRO A 127 -4.98 -7.59 -12.12
CA PRO A 127 -3.70 -6.89 -11.88
C PRO A 127 -2.45 -7.73 -12.16
N GLU A 128 -2.49 -9.01 -11.84
CA GLU A 128 -1.38 -9.97 -12.04
C GLU A 128 -1.10 -10.29 -13.53
N SER A 129 -1.89 -9.76 -14.46
CA SER A 129 -1.65 -9.92 -15.89
C SER A 129 -0.42 -9.15 -16.40
N THR A 130 0.09 -8.22 -15.59
CA THR A 130 1.30 -7.44 -15.87
C THR A 130 2.17 -7.38 -14.61
N GLU A 131 3.46 -7.11 -14.79
CA GLU A 131 4.42 -7.06 -13.68
C GLU A 131 4.15 -5.92 -12.70
N ASP A 132 3.61 -4.80 -13.18
CA ASP A 132 3.36 -3.57 -12.42
C ASP A 132 1.87 -3.26 -12.21
N GLY A 133 0.96 -4.09 -12.72
CA GLY A 133 -0.48 -3.87 -12.58
C GLY A 133 -1.06 -2.81 -13.53
N TYR A 134 -0.33 -2.37 -14.57
CA TYR A 134 -0.79 -1.35 -15.51
C TYR A 134 -0.70 -1.80 -16.97
N VAL A 135 -1.49 -1.19 -17.85
CA VAL A 135 -1.49 -1.46 -19.30
C VAL A 135 -1.30 -0.15 -20.06
N PRO A 136 -0.45 -0.11 -21.12
CA PRO A 136 -0.31 1.08 -21.96
C PRO A 136 -1.57 1.42 -22.74
N GLY A 137 -1.85 2.72 -22.84
CA GLY A 137 -3.01 3.30 -23.51
C GLY A 137 -4.06 3.77 -22.52
N ALA A 138 -4.84 4.79 -22.89
CA ALA A 138 -5.92 5.30 -22.05
C ALA A 138 -7.14 4.37 -22.08
N ASN A 139 -7.71 4.09 -20.91
CA ASN A 139 -9.00 3.40 -20.79
C ASN A 139 -9.78 3.89 -19.56
N PRO A 140 -10.65 4.90 -19.70
CA PRO A 140 -11.42 5.46 -18.58
C PRO A 140 -12.32 4.49 -17.82
N ALA A 141 -12.60 3.31 -18.40
CA ALA A 141 -13.37 2.27 -17.71
C ALA A 141 -12.52 1.47 -16.71
N GLN A 142 -11.19 1.60 -16.74
CA GLN A 142 -10.22 0.82 -15.98
C GLN A 142 -9.22 1.72 -15.23
N GLU A 143 -9.73 2.78 -14.60
CA GLU A 143 -8.98 3.79 -13.85
C GLU A 143 -9.34 3.73 -12.34
N GLY A 144 -9.71 2.54 -11.84
CA GLY A 144 -10.21 2.33 -10.48
C GLY A 144 -9.16 1.85 -9.46
N CYS A 145 -7.95 1.52 -9.92
CA CYS A 145 -6.81 1.17 -9.07
C CYS A 145 -6.05 2.43 -8.64
N ALA A 146 -5.07 2.26 -7.77
CA ALA A 146 -4.19 3.34 -7.39
C ALA A 146 -3.42 3.89 -8.61
N PRO A 147 -3.43 5.22 -8.82
CA PRO A 147 -2.70 5.84 -9.92
C PRO A 147 -1.19 5.55 -9.87
N HIS A 148 -0.55 5.50 -11.04
CA HIS A 148 0.88 5.29 -11.14
C HIS A 148 1.63 6.53 -10.60
N SER A 149 2.69 6.36 -9.80
CA SER A 149 3.42 7.47 -9.15
C SER A 149 4.03 8.48 -10.14
N SER A 150 4.31 8.05 -11.37
CA SER A 150 4.73 8.96 -12.45
C SER A 150 3.65 9.95 -12.91
N ASP A 151 2.36 9.65 -12.69
CA ASP A 151 1.24 10.52 -13.05
C ASP A 151 0.80 11.28 -11.79
N TYR A 152 1.51 12.38 -11.50
CA TYR A 152 1.42 13.09 -10.23
C TYR A 152 0.81 14.48 -10.35
N ASN A 153 0.93 15.18 -11.49
CA ASN A 153 0.39 16.54 -11.61
C ASN A 153 0.19 17.06 -13.05
N PRO A 154 -1.05 17.16 -13.55
CA PRO A 154 -2.28 16.64 -12.93
C PRO A 154 -2.30 15.11 -12.99
N GLN A 155 -2.91 14.47 -11.99
CA GLN A 155 -3.15 13.04 -12.04
C GLN A 155 -4.32 12.73 -12.99
N ASP A 156 -3.99 12.46 -14.26
CA ASP A 156 -4.96 12.38 -15.36
C ASP A 156 -4.83 11.12 -16.23
N TRP A 157 -4.15 10.10 -15.71
CA TRP A 157 -3.86 8.81 -16.35
C TRP A 157 -3.00 8.95 -17.62
N THR A 158 -2.32 10.09 -17.77
CA THR A 158 -1.35 10.32 -18.83
C THR A 158 -0.04 10.82 -18.26
N ILE A 159 1.08 10.21 -18.69
CA ILE A 159 2.40 10.68 -18.30
C ILE A 159 2.79 11.82 -19.24
N SER A 160 2.90 13.03 -18.71
CA SER A 160 3.40 14.20 -19.42
C SER A 160 4.92 14.14 -19.62
N LEU A 161 5.46 15.06 -20.43
CA LEU A 161 6.91 15.13 -20.62
C LEU A 161 7.62 15.51 -19.31
N SER A 162 7.05 16.41 -18.50
CA SER A 162 7.60 16.78 -17.19
C SER A 162 7.70 15.58 -16.25
N GLU A 163 6.64 14.77 -16.21
CA GLU A 163 6.57 13.56 -15.40
C GLU A 163 7.54 12.47 -15.87
N LEU A 164 7.66 12.28 -17.18
CA LEU A 164 8.67 11.36 -17.71
C LEU A 164 10.10 11.80 -17.37
N LEU A 165 10.38 13.10 -17.46
CA LEU A 165 11.69 13.66 -17.11
C LEU A 165 12.01 13.44 -15.63
N ARG A 166 11.00 13.39 -14.76
CA ARG A 166 11.16 13.12 -13.33
C ARG A 166 11.68 11.70 -13.07
N VAL A 167 11.12 10.70 -13.74
CA VAL A 167 11.63 9.31 -13.63
C VAL A 167 13.03 9.17 -14.22
N ILE A 168 13.31 9.86 -15.34
CA ILE A 168 14.66 9.90 -15.94
C ILE A 168 15.68 10.50 -14.96
N GLN A 169 15.29 11.45 -14.12
CA GLN A 169 16.15 12.00 -13.09
C GLN A 169 16.54 10.95 -12.04
N PHE A 170 15.60 10.11 -11.58
CA PHE A 170 15.89 9.02 -10.65
C PHE A 170 16.85 8.00 -11.26
N TYR A 171 16.59 7.58 -12.50
CA TYR A 171 17.47 6.70 -13.26
C TYR A 171 18.90 7.26 -13.35
N ASN A 172 19.05 8.54 -13.73
CA ASN A 172 20.37 9.17 -13.86
C ASN A 172 21.06 9.42 -12.52
N SER A 173 20.31 9.49 -11.42
CA SER A 173 20.85 9.67 -10.07
C SER A 173 21.29 8.35 -9.43
N GLY A 174 21.01 7.21 -10.07
CA GLY A 174 21.34 5.88 -9.57
C GLY A 174 20.49 5.46 -8.37
N GLY A 175 19.31 6.07 -8.18
CA GLY A 175 18.39 5.77 -7.10
C GLY A 175 17.41 6.90 -6.81
N TYR A 176 16.47 6.61 -5.91
CA TYR A 176 15.54 7.57 -5.32
C TYR A 176 15.20 7.17 -3.88
N HIS A 177 14.56 8.08 -3.14
CA HIS A 177 13.95 7.77 -1.85
C HIS A 177 12.72 8.64 -1.62
N ALA A 178 11.79 8.14 -0.81
CA ALA A 178 10.67 8.94 -0.31
C ALA A 178 11.19 10.10 0.56
N CYS A 179 10.69 11.30 0.30
CA CYS A 179 11.02 12.51 1.06
C CYS A 179 9.79 13.44 1.21
N PRO A 180 8.68 12.96 1.82
CA PRO A 180 7.45 13.74 1.96
C PRO A 180 7.67 15.04 2.77
N ASP A 181 8.66 15.06 3.66
CA ASP A 181 9.02 16.20 4.50
C ASP A 181 10.10 17.11 3.88
N ALA A 182 10.37 17.00 2.57
CA ALA A 182 11.34 17.86 1.91
C ALA A 182 10.97 19.34 2.04
N ASP A 183 11.97 20.19 2.30
CA ASP A 183 11.83 21.65 2.32
C ASP A 183 12.89 22.27 1.39
N PRO A 184 12.50 22.79 0.20
CA PRO A 184 11.13 22.86 -0.30
C PRO A 184 10.55 21.47 -0.66
N PRO A 185 9.21 21.30 -0.61
CA PRO A 185 8.57 20.05 -1.03
C PRO A 185 8.90 19.69 -2.47
N THR A 186 9.10 18.40 -2.74
CA THR A 186 9.24 17.90 -4.11
C THR A 186 7.87 17.74 -4.75
N GLU A 187 7.84 17.72 -6.08
CA GLU A 187 6.59 17.73 -6.84
C GLU A 187 5.77 16.43 -6.68
N ASP A 188 6.46 15.34 -6.33
CA ASP A 188 5.95 13.97 -6.30
C ASP A 188 6.25 13.24 -4.97
N GLY A 189 6.78 13.93 -3.97
CA GLY A 189 7.14 13.35 -2.66
C GLY A 189 8.40 12.48 -2.67
N TYR A 190 9.13 12.41 -3.80
CA TYR A 190 10.37 11.64 -3.92
C TYR A 190 11.60 12.54 -4.06
N CYS A 191 12.78 12.02 -3.77
CA CYS A 191 14.05 12.72 -3.92
C CYS A 191 15.03 11.86 -4.72
N PRO A 192 15.84 12.46 -5.61
CA PRO A 192 16.85 11.71 -6.36
C PRO A 192 18.00 11.25 -5.46
N GLY A 193 18.52 10.06 -5.74
CA GLY A 193 19.59 9.38 -5.00
C GLY A 193 19.08 8.45 -3.92
N LEU A 194 19.93 7.52 -3.47
CA LEU A 194 19.67 6.69 -2.29
C LEU A 194 19.76 7.53 -1.00
N PRO A 195 19.07 7.15 0.09
CA PRO A 195 19.16 7.88 1.36
C PRO A 195 20.59 7.82 1.91
N LEU A 196 21.06 8.94 2.48
CA LEU A 196 22.39 9.08 3.09
C LEU A 196 22.54 8.29 4.40
#